data_AF-A0A2N2I4M7-F1
#
_entry.id   AF-A0A2N2I4M7-F1
#
_cell.length_a   1.000
_cell.length_b   1.000
_cell.length_c   1.000
_cell.angle_alpha   90.00
_cell.angle_beta   90.00
_cell.angle_gamma   90.00
#
_symmetry.space_group_name_H-M   'P 1'
#
loop_
_entity.id
_entity.type
_entity.pdbx_description
1 polymer ?
#
loop_
_entity_poly.entity_id
_entity_poly.type
_entity_poly.pdbx_seq_one_letter_code
_entity_poly.pdbx_strand_id
1 'polypeptide(L)'
;DRLVETNERTSEGPVLVRTPGGDVAIVVQGLATVRVEDGRVTVVNRSGRTLVGTAQSVTSLPTGQARATGCKGPEVRPLLEAPRFEPGQRVWVTTGGAKAHPASVAWLPSDNAVRYRVALRPADAANPVLQFHAEGHQLGDSVPALPPGRYAMQIRAVDACGIEGASSKQETLQVVGVGLPLGAFVDENGTIRMEANSRVHLSFADGLLAGSPDANVWHDAPGEVGMLRGQGRTVSVRLPGGEPASFRLAPRDLHASVEMGPQNPTWPKQSIDVTVRLEGGGGQPAPGWLEPTAKVLLGTEPLYVQWKREGNTLRTTIPPQPTEGPCVVRVVVTDQFGLSLGRGSVEVASSSRRAVRPGAPQMIASRTVTRRSE
;
A
#
# COMPACT_ATOMS: atom_id res chain seq x y z
N ASP A 1 1.21 -8.25 38.73
CA ASP A 1 1.09 -6.78 38.75
C ASP A 1 -0.35 -6.34 38.68
N ARG A 2 -0.75 -5.42 39.56
CA ARG A 2 -2.06 -4.76 39.46
C ARG A 2 -1.82 -3.27 39.25
N LEU A 3 -2.18 -2.79 38.06
CA LEU A 3 -2.26 -1.37 37.79
C LEU A 3 -3.66 -0.89 38.19
N VAL A 4 -3.74 0.03 39.14
CA VAL A 4 -4.99 0.70 39.51
C VAL A 4 -4.92 2.12 38.96
N GLU A 5 -5.52 2.32 37.80
CA GLU A 5 -5.77 3.66 37.25
C GLU A 5 -7.14 4.13 37.72
N THR A 6 -7.18 5.15 38.58
CA THR A 6 -8.43 5.81 38.95
C THR A 6 -8.75 6.83 37.86
N ASN A 7 -9.58 6.46 36.88
CA ASN A 7 -10.02 7.40 35.84
C ASN A 7 -10.99 8.46 36.40
N GLU A 8 -11.00 9.62 35.74
CA GLU A 8 -11.38 10.96 36.22
C GLU A 8 -12.80 11.16 36.82
N ARG A 9 -13.63 10.14 36.96
CA ARG A 9 -14.96 10.21 37.60
C ARG A 9 -15.43 8.79 37.88
N THR A 10 -15.61 8.41 39.16
CA THR A 10 -16.73 7.53 39.60
C THR A 10 -16.72 7.09 41.07
N SER A 11 -15.67 7.27 41.88
CA SER A 11 -15.81 6.94 43.31
C SER A 11 -16.32 8.13 44.11
N GLU A 12 -17.51 8.00 44.72
CA GLU A 12 -18.05 8.95 45.72
C GLU A 12 -17.22 9.00 47.02
N GLY A 13 -15.98 8.52 47.01
CA GLY A 13 -15.13 8.43 48.19
C GLY A 13 -13.66 8.16 47.85
N PRO A 14 -12.79 8.25 48.88
CA PRO A 14 -11.35 8.06 48.73
C PRO A 14 -11.02 6.61 48.33
N VAL A 15 -10.01 6.44 47.48
CA VAL A 15 -9.48 5.13 47.11
C VAL A 15 -8.26 4.83 47.96
N LEU A 16 -8.28 3.73 48.72
CA LEU A 16 -7.16 3.22 49.50
C LEU A 16 -6.55 2.01 48.79
N VAL A 17 -5.24 2.09 48.50
CA VAL A 17 -4.43 0.95 48.04
C VAL A 17 -3.40 0.64 49.12
N ARG A 18 -3.29 -0.63 49.51
CA ARG A 18 -2.36 -1.09 50.54
C ARG A 18 -1.61 -2.34 50.08
N THR A 19 -0.30 -2.42 50.35
CA THR A 19 0.49 -3.64 50.12
C THR A 19 0.62 -4.48 51.39
N PRO A 20 0.97 -5.77 51.26
CA PRO A 20 1.31 -6.61 52.41
C PRO A 20 2.44 -6.04 53.28
N GLY A 21 3.39 -5.31 52.67
CA GLY A 21 4.50 -4.66 53.36
C GLY A 21 4.10 -3.44 54.21
N GLY A 22 2.83 -3.02 54.16
CA GLY A 22 2.32 -1.90 54.95
C GLY A 22 2.42 -0.53 54.27
N ASP A 23 2.88 -0.46 53.02
CA ASP A 23 2.81 0.77 52.23
C ASP A 23 1.36 1.06 51.84
N VAL A 24 0.99 2.34 51.85
CA VAL A 24 -0.36 2.82 51.57
C VAL A 24 -0.34 4.01 50.61
N ALA A 25 -1.33 4.04 49.71
CA ALA A 25 -1.68 5.16 48.87
C ALA A 25 -3.16 5.50 49.07
N ILE A 26 -3.47 6.76 49.33
CA ILE A 26 -4.84 7.26 49.53
C ILE A 26 -5.10 8.37 48.52
N VAL A 27 -5.92 8.08 47.52
CA VAL A 27 -6.38 9.09 46.55
C VAL A 27 -7.66 9.68 47.11
N VAL A 28 -7.57 10.87 47.71
CA VAL A 28 -8.72 11.51 48.36
C VAL A 28 -9.61 12.20 47.33
N GLN A 29 -8.99 12.89 46.37
CA GLN A 29 -9.67 13.62 45.30
C GLN A 29 -8.71 13.80 44.12
N GLY A 30 -9.22 13.76 42.89
CA GLY A 30 -8.47 14.07 41.68
C GLY A 30 -7.98 12.83 40.93
N LEU A 31 -6.88 12.98 40.20
CA LEU A 31 -6.30 11.93 39.36
C LEU A 31 -4.95 11.49 39.91
N ALA A 32 -4.85 10.22 40.26
CA ALA A 32 -3.59 9.59 40.61
C ALA A 32 -3.41 8.26 39.86
N THR A 33 -2.15 7.88 39.67
CA THR A 33 -1.80 6.54 39.17
C THR A 33 -1.14 5.79 40.32
N VAL A 34 -1.70 4.63 40.68
CA VAL A 34 -1.12 3.76 41.71
C VAL A 34 -0.73 2.44 41.07
N ARG A 35 0.55 2.11 41.14
CA ARG A 35 1.11 0.84 40.69
C ARG A 35 1.60 0.05 41.88
N VAL A 36 1.20 -1.23 41.95
CA VAL A 36 1.69 -2.18 42.94
C VAL A 36 2.40 -3.33 42.23
N GLU A 37 3.68 -3.48 42.53
CA GLU A 37 4.59 -4.45 41.92
C GLU A 37 5.61 -4.91 42.96
N ASP A 38 5.79 -6.22 43.11
CA ASP A 38 6.72 -6.84 44.08
C ASP A 38 6.61 -6.30 45.51
N GLY A 39 5.37 -6.03 45.95
CA GLY A 39 5.07 -5.50 47.28
C GLY A 39 5.41 -4.01 47.47
N ARG A 40 5.92 -3.33 46.42
CA ARG A 40 6.20 -1.90 46.40
C ARG A 40 5.00 -1.12 45.89
N VAL A 41 4.82 0.09 46.42
CA VAL A 41 3.80 1.04 45.96
C VAL A 41 4.49 2.19 45.28
N THR A 42 4.04 2.46 44.06
CA THR A 42 4.44 3.62 43.30
C THR A 42 3.20 4.47 43.03
N VAL A 43 3.26 5.72 43.44
CA VAL A 43 2.14 6.66 43.39
C VAL A 43 2.56 7.90 42.63
N VAL A 44 1.71 8.31 41.69
CA VAL A 44 1.82 9.58 40.97
C VAL A 44 0.59 10.41 41.29
N ASN A 45 0.78 11.61 41.85
CA ASN A 45 -0.32 12.57 41.96
C ASN A 45 -0.34 13.47 40.72
N ARG A 46 -1.31 13.26 39.81
CA ARG A 46 -1.46 14.08 38.60
C ARG A 46 -2.32 15.31 38.86
N SER A 47 -3.33 15.19 39.73
CA SER A 47 -4.15 16.30 40.18
C SER A 47 -4.85 15.97 41.50
N GLY A 48 -5.14 17.01 42.29
CA GLY A 48 -5.90 16.88 43.54
C GLY A 48 -5.05 16.47 44.74
N ARG A 49 -5.66 15.73 45.67
CA ARG A 49 -5.07 15.40 46.97
C ARG A 49 -4.82 13.91 47.09
N THR A 50 -3.55 13.54 47.15
CA THR A 50 -3.08 12.17 47.32
C THR A 50 -2.19 12.09 48.56
N LEU A 51 -2.38 11.07 49.39
CA LEU A 51 -1.53 10.77 50.55
C LEU A 51 -0.78 9.46 50.30
N VAL A 52 0.47 9.39 50.74
CA VAL A 52 1.37 8.25 50.52
C VAL A 52 2.26 8.02 51.72
N GLY A 53 2.61 6.76 52.01
CA GLY A 53 3.50 6.41 53.09
C GLY A 53 3.29 5.00 53.57
N THR A 54 3.39 4.78 54.89
CA THR A 54 3.12 3.49 55.54
C THR A 54 1.83 3.55 56.34
N ALA A 55 1.33 2.41 56.81
CA ALA A 55 0.15 2.34 57.68
C ALA A 55 0.27 3.18 58.97
N GLN A 56 1.48 3.56 59.38
CA GLN A 56 1.76 4.34 60.59
C GLN A 56 2.02 5.83 60.29
N SER A 57 2.37 6.18 59.05
CA SER A 57 2.72 7.55 58.66
C SER A 57 2.37 7.80 57.20
N VAL A 58 1.41 8.71 56.97
CA VAL A 58 1.01 9.16 55.63
C VAL A 58 1.34 10.63 55.46
N THR A 59 1.89 10.98 54.31
CA THR A 59 2.24 12.36 53.95
C THR A 59 1.54 12.75 52.66
N SER A 60 1.21 14.03 52.50
CA SER A 60 0.68 14.54 51.23
C SER A 60 1.71 14.42 50.12
N LEU A 61 1.31 13.90 48.96
CA LEU A 61 2.10 13.92 47.74
C LEU A 61 1.66 15.13 46.90
N PRO A 62 2.51 16.14 46.67
CA PRO A 62 2.17 17.30 45.85
C PRO A 62 1.78 16.91 44.41
N THR A 63 0.90 17.70 43.80
CA THR A 63 0.54 17.56 42.38
C THR A 63 1.78 17.65 41.49
N GLY A 64 1.88 16.77 40.49
CA GLY A 64 3.02 16.68 39.59
C GLY A 64 4.22 15.94 40.17
N GLN A 65 4.10 15.34 41.36
CA GLN A 65 5.14 14.53 41.97
C GLN A 65 4.77 13.05 42.03
N ALA A 66 5.81 12.23 42.14
CA ALA A 66 5.72 10.80 42.30
C ALA A 66 6.54 10.33 43.50
N ARG A 67 6.09 9.25 44.13
CA ARG A 67 6.80 8.51 45.17
C ARG A 67 6.80 7.03 44.86
N ALA A 68 7.96 6.38 44.95
CA ALA A 68 8.10 4.94 44.80
C ALA A 68 8.81 4.35 46.02
N THR A 69 8.15 3.43 46.73
CA THR A 69 8.76 2.77 47.88
C THR A 69 9.79 1.72 47.41
N GLY A 70 10.96 1.67 48.05
CA GLY A 70 11.99 0.67 47.75
C GLY A 70 12.73 0.87 46.42
N CYS A 71 12.65 2.06 45.83
CA CYS A 71 13.33 2.41 44.58
C CYS A 71 14.63 3.18 44.84
N LYS A 72 15.66 2.99 44.03
CA LYS A 72 16.90 3.79 44.12
C LYS A 72 16.61 5.22 43.65
N GLY A 73 16.72 6.21 44.55
CA GLY A 73 16.52 7.62 44.24
C GLY A 73 15.86 8.41 45.38
N PRO A 74 15.62 9.72 45.20
CA PRO A 74 14.83 10.49 46.14
C PRO A 74 13.42 9.90 46.23
N GLU A 75 12.94 9.76 47.46
CA GLU A 75 11.65 9.12 47.75
C GLU A 75 10.48 9.89 47.12
N VAL A 76 10.57 11.22 47.06
CA VAL A 76 9.61 12.09 46.38
C VAL A 76 10.33 12.88 45.31
N ARG A 77 9.81 12.85 44.07
CA ARG A 77 10.43 13.53 42.92
C ARG A 77 9.39 14.11 41.95
N PRO A 78 9.73 15.15 41.16
CA PRO A 78 8.88 15.60 40.07
C PRO A 78 8.70 14.49 39.02
N LEU A 79 7.56 14.50 38.34
CA LEU A 79 7.36 13.67 37.15
C LEU A 79 8.34 14.05 36.04
N LEU A 80 8.74 13.07 35.24
CA LEU A 80 9.51 13.33 34.03
C LEU A 80 8.74 14.28 33.11
N GLU A 81 9.45 15.22 32.50
CA GLU A 81 8.87 16.15 31.54
C GLU A 81 8.26 15.41 30.34
N ALA A 82 7.30 16.07 29.69
CA ALA A 82 6.65 15.53 28.51
C ALA A 82 7.66 15.45 27.34
N PRO A 83 7.86 14.28 26.71
CA PRO A 83 8.68 14.17 25.52
C PRO A 83 8.20 15.11 24.42
N ARG A 84 9.15 15.68 23.66
CA ARG A 84 8.86 16.58 22.54
C ARG A 84 9.25 15.90 21.25
N PHE A 85 8.35 15.86 20.29
CA PHE A 85 8.63 15.29 18.98
C PHE A 85 9.69 16.10 18.24
N GLU A 86 10.60 15.40 17.57
CA GLU A 86 11.51 16.03 16.62
C GLU A 86 10.79 16.26 15.29
N PRO A 87 11.09 17.34 14.55
CA PRO A 87 10.61 17.50 13.19
C PRO A 87 10.97 16.28 12.32
N GLY A 88 10.10 15.89 11.40
CA GLY A 88 10.40 14.79 10.48
C GLY A 88 9.16 14.25 9.78
N GLN A 89 9.31 13.09 9.16
CA GLN A 89 8.25 12.41 8.44
C GLN A 89 7.06 12.08 9.35
N ARG A 90 5.86 12.45 8.89
CA ARG A 90 4.56 12.19 9.54
C ARG A 90 3.54 11.57 8.59
N VAL A 91 3.91 11.44 7.33
CA VAL A 91 3.08 10.85 6.28
C VAL A 91 3.85 9.68 5.67
N TRP A 92 3.17 8.57 5.43
CA TRP A 92 3.70 7.43 4.70
C TRP A 92 2.73 7.06 3.58
N VAL A 93 3.26 6.46 2.52
CA VAL A 93 2.47 6.00 1.38
C VAL A 93 2.62 4.49 1.27
N THR A 94 1.50 3.81 1.05
CA THR A 94 1.44 2.36 0.86
C THR A 94 0.64 2.04 -0.39
N THR A 95 0.93 0.92 -1.04
CA THR A 95 0.26 0.47 -2.27
C THR A 95 -0.31 -0.92 -2.07
N GLY A 96 -1.39 -1.25 -2.78
CA GLY A 96 -1.89 -2.63 -2.85
C GLY A 96 -2.31 -3.25 -1.51
N GLY A 97 -2.75 -2.43 -0.55
CA GLY A 97 -3.15 -2.90 0.79
C GLY A 97 -1.97 -3.22 1.72
N ALA A 98 -0.74 -2.92 1.33
CA ALA A 98 0.43 -3.00 2.22
C ALA A 98 0.27 -2.07 3.43
N LYS A 99 1.02 -2.38 4.49
CA LYS A 99 1.08 -1.58 5.72
C LYS A 99 2.38 -0.76 5.76
N ALA A 100 2.35 0.41 6.38
CA ALA A 100 3.53 1.26 6.55
C ALA A 100 4.23 0.99 7.90
N HIS A 101 5.55 1.10 7.91
CA HIS A 101 6.35 1.09 9.13
C HIS A 101 6.84 2.52 9.44
N PRO A 102 6.22 3.25 10.39
CA PRO A 102 6.62 4.61 10.73
C PRO A 102 7.88 4.67 11.62
N ALA A 103 8.92 3.90 11.29
CA ALA A 103 10.11 3.73 12.12
C ALA A 103 10.90 5.04 12.34
N SER A 104 10.76 6.01 11.42
CA SER A 104 11.47 7.29 11.42
C SER A 104 10.95 8.35 12.40
N VAL A 105 9.86 8.08 13.13
CA VAL A 105 9.37 9.07 14.10
C VAL A 105 10.25 9.09 15.34
N ALA A 106 10.78 10.27 15.67
CA ALA A 106 11.69 10.50 16.79
C ALA A 106 11.21 11.62 17.72
N TRP A 107 11.79 11.65 18.92
CA TRP A 107 11.52 12.64 19.96
C TRP A 107 12.80 12.97 20.72
N LEU A 108 12.83 14.14 21.37
CA LEU A 108 13.94 14.55 22.22
C LEU A 108 14.01 13.64 23.47
N PRO A 109 15.21 13.21 23.88
CA PRO A 109 15.37 12.40 25.08
C PRO A 109 14.94 13.19 26.33
N SER A 110 14.33 12.50 27.29
CA SER A 110 13.98 13.04 28.60
C SER A 110 14.98 12.59 29.65
N ASP A 111 15.45 13.51 30.48
CA ASP A 111 16.41 13.20 31.55
C ASP A 111 15.86 12.12 32.48
N ASN A 112 16.69 11.12 32.81
CA ASN A 112 16.35 9.97 33.66
C ASN A 112 15.28 9.01 33.11
N ALA A 113 14.86 9.16 31.85
CA ALA A 113 14.04 8.16 31.18
C ALA A 113 14.88 6.92 30.83
N VAL A 114 14.37 5.73 31.17
CA VAL A 114 14.99 4.45 30.79
C VAL A 114 14.30 3.81 29.58
N ARG A 115 13.07 4.23 29.28
CA ARG A 115 12.29 3.84 28.09
C ARG A 115 11.12 4.81 27.89
N TYR A 116 10.35 4.62 26.84
CA TYR A 116 9.16 5.42 26.54
C TYR A 116 7.95 4.51 26.33
N ARG A 117 6.79 4.91 26.86
CA ARG A 117 5.50 4.29 26.50
C ARG A 117 4.91 5.10 25.34
N VAL A 118 4.65 4.41 24.24
CA VAL A 118 4.02 4.99 23.05
C VAL A 118 2.59 4.49 23.00
N ALA A 119 1.65 5.43 22.87
CA ALA A 119 0.25 5.15 22.61
C ALA A 119 -0.10 5.64 21.21
N LEU A 120 -0.62 4.75 20.38
CA LEU A 120 -1.11 5.06 19.04
C LEU A 120 -2.60 4.70 18.95
N ARG A 121 -3.39 5.64 18.45
CA ARG A 121 -4.83 5.47 18.25
C ARG A 121 -5.24 5.95 16.85
N PRO A 122 -6.15 5.27 16.15
CA PRO A 122 -6.83 5.90 15.01
C PRO A 122 -7.47 7.21 15.45
N ALA A 123 -7.42 8.23 14.61
CA ALA A 123 -7.91 9.57 14.94
C ALA A 123 -9.40 9.56 15.34
N ASP A 124 -10.18 8.67 14.73
CA ASP A 124 -11.63 8.57 14.94
C ASP A 124 -12.01 7.58 16.05
N ALA A 125 -11.03 6.94 16.71
CA ALA A 125 -11.25 5.98 17.78
C ALA A 125 -11.09 6.61 19.16
N ALA A 126 -12.03 6.30 20.06
CA ALA A 126 -11.98 6.76 21.45
C ALA A 126 -10.83 6.12 22.25
N ASN A 127 -10.53 4.85 21.99
CA ASN A 127 -9.53 4.07 22.74
C ASN A 127 -8.25 3.85 21.92
N PRO A 128 -7.07 3.81 22.58
CA PRO A 128 -5.82 3.47 21.91
C PRO A 128 -5.87 2.03 21.40
N VAL A 129 -5.46 1.86 20.15
CA VAL A 129 -5.46 0.54 19.49
C VAL A 129 -4.13 -0.17 19.75
N LEU A 130 -3.05 0.60 19.92
CA LEU A 130 -1.71 0.05 20.12
C LEU A 130 -1.00 0.80 21.24
N GLN A 131 -0.45 0.04 22.18
CA GLN A 131 0.44 0.54 23.22
C GLN A 131 1.66 -0.36 23.30
N PHE A 132 2.84 0.23 23.26
CA PHE A 132 4.11 -0.50 23.32
C PHE A 132 5.18 0.36 23.98
N HIS A 133 6.33 -0.25 24.27
CA HIS A 133 7.49 0.44 24.80
C HIS A 133 8.55 0.61 23.71
N ALA A 134 9.17 1.79 23.66
CA ALA A 134 10.36 2.06 22.88
C ALA A 134 11.56 2.23 23.83
N GLU A 135 12.66 1.53 23.57
CA GLU A 135 13.88 1.60 24.38
C GLU A 135 14.72 2.84 24.04
N GLY A 136 14.62 3.33 22.81
CA GLY A 136 15.28 4.54 22.33
C GLY A 136 14.35 5.75 22.24
N HIS A 137 14.87 6.81 21.64
CA HIS A 137 14.15 8.07 21.38
C HIS A 137 13.57 8.15 19.96
N GLN A 138 13.34 6.98 19.35
CA GLN A 138 12.73 6.78 18.04
C GLN A 138 11.83 5.54 18.09
N LEU A 139 10.83 5.48 17.21
CA LEU A 139 9.96 4.31 17.10
C LEU A 139 10.74 3.05 16.70
N GLY A 140 11.63 3.17 15.70
CA GLY A 140 12.41 2.04 15.18
C GLY A 140 11.56 0.86 14.77
N ASP A 141 12.10 -0.35 14.89
CA ASP A 141 11.42 -1.60 14.50
C ASP A 141 10.36 -2.07 15.51
N SER A 142 10.23 -1.38 16.66
CA SER A 142 9.25 -1.76 17.69
C SER A 142 7.81 -1.40 17.30
N VAL A 143 7.61 -0.56 16.29
CA VAL A 143 6.28 -0.16 15.84
C VAL A 143 5.68 -1.21 14.88
N PRO A 144 4.49 -1.75 15.17
CA PRO A 144 3.83 -2.64 14.23
C PRO A 144 3.46 -1.90 12.95
N ALA A 145 3.42 -2.65 11.85
CA ALA A 145 3.00 -2.10 10.56
C ALA A 145 1.55 -1.55 10.64
N LEU A 146 1.35 -0.33 10.18
CA LEU A 146 0.07 0.37 10.23
C LEU A 146 -0.66 0.30 8.88
N PRO A 147 -1.96 -0.08 8.85
CA PRO A 147 -2.75 0.06 7.63
C PRO A 147 -2.98 1.53 7.27
N PRO A 148 -3.45 1.83 6.04
CA PRO A 148 -3.92 3.16 5.67
C PRO A 148 -4.89 3.72 6.71
N GLY A 149 -4.69 4.98 7.09
CA GLY A 149 -5.46 5.62 8.15
C GLY A 149 -4.81 6.88 8.71
N ARG A 150 -5.60 7.61 9.50
CA ARG A 150 -5.12 8.74 10.33
C ARG A 150 -4.95 8.27 11.76
N TYR A 151 -3.83 8.62 12.37
CA TYR A 151 -3.48 8.21 13.71
C TYR A 151 -3.04 9.39 14.55
N ALA A 152 -3.32 9.27 15.83
CA ALA A 152 -2.88 10.15 16.89
C ALA A 152 -1.87 9.40 17.75
N MET A 153 -0.68 9.96 17.89
CA MET A 153 0.38 9.40 18.70
C MET A 153 0.67 10.27 19.91
N GLN A 154 0.90 9.63 21.06
CA GLN A 154 1.31 10.26 22.29
C GLN A 154 2.40 9.43 22.97
N ILE A 155 3.37 10.11 23.57
CA ILE A 155 4.54 9.49 24.19
C ILE A 155 4.65 9.95 25.63
N ARG A 156 5.07 9.03 26.50
CA ARG A 156 5.43 9.30 27.89
C ARG A 156 6.80 8.73 28.17
N ALA A 157 7.66 9.52 28.80
CA ALA A 157 8.90 9.00 29.37
C ALA A 157 8.59 8.09 30.57
N VAL A 158 9.36 7.02 30.73
CA VAL A 158 9.26 6.08 31.84
C VAL A 158 10.61 6.06 32.56
N ASP A 159 10.60 6.31 33.87
CA ASP A 159 11.83 6.30 34.67
C ASP A 159 12.24 4.88 35.12
N ALA A 160 13.38 4.77 35.80
CA ALA A 160 13.93 3.51 36.30
C ALA A 160 13.03 2.76 37.30
N CYS A 161 12.00 3.41 37.85
CA CYS A 161 11.01 2.80 38.73
C CYS A 161 9.71 2.43 38.00
N GLY A 162 9.69 2.56 36.68
CA GLY A 162 8.51 2.29 35.86
C GLY A 162 7.44 3.36 35.98
N ILE A 163 7.77 4.58 36.42
CA ILE A 163 6.82 5.69 36.55
C ILE A 163 6.74 6.42 35.22
N GLU A 164 5.52 6.56 34.71
CA GLU A 164 5.23 7.39 33.55
C GLU A 164 5.16 8.88 33.90
N GLY A 165 5.95 9.68 33.19
CA GLY A 165 5.95 11.14 33.29
C GLY A 165 4.70 11.82 32.74
N ALA A 166 4.88 13.09 32.38
CA ALA A 166 3.88 13.86 31.65
C ALA A 166 3.71 13.33 30.23
N SER A 167 2.51 13.48 29.67
CA SER A 167 2.24 13.09 28.28
C SER A 167 2.72 14.16 27.31
N SER A 168 3.32 13.75 26.19
CA SER A 168 3.58 14.64 25.06
C SER A 168 2.29 15.30 24.56
N LYS A 169 2.45 16.39 23.81
CA LYS A 169 1.40 16.83 22.89
C LYS A 169 1.10 15.69 21.92
N GLN A 170 -0.16 15.58 21.49
CA GLN A 170 -0.55 14.58 20.53
C GLN A 170 -0.03 14.99 19.14
N GLU A 171 0.64 14.06 18.45
CA GLU A 171 1.05 14.23 17.07
C GLU A 171 0.16 13.45 16.11
N THR A 172 -0.02 14.00 14.91
CA THR A 172 -0.78 13.32 13.85
C THR A 172 0.17 12.56 12.95
N LEU A 173 -0.10 11.27 12.79
CA LEU A 173 0.53 10.41 11.78
C LEU A 173 -0.51 10.05 10.73
N GLN A 174 -0.12 9.95 9.47
CA GLN A 174 -1.04 9.59 8.40
C GLN A 174 -0.40 8.57 7.45
N VAL A 175 -1.11 7.47 7.22
CA VAL A 175 -0.72 6.45 6.23
C VAL A 175 -1.70 6.55 5.07
N VAL A 176 -1.23 7.04 3.94
CA VAL A 176 -2.00 7.16 2.70
C VAL A 176 -1.97 5.82 1.98
N GLY A 177 -3.14 5.28 1.68
CA GLY A 177 -3.26 4.08 0.86
C GLY A 177 -3.49 4.46 -0.60
N VAL A 178 -2.67 3.91 -1.49
CA VAL A 178 -2.79 4.09 -2.94
C VAL A 178 -3.51 2.89 -3.54
N GLY A 179 -4.77 3.09 -3.89
CA GLY A 179 -5.59 2.13 -4.63
C GLY A 179 -5.17 2.08 -6.10
N LEU A 180 -4.78 0.90 -6.57
CA LEU A 180 -4.36 0.67 -7.94
C LEU A 180 -5.59 0.45 -8.83
N PRO A 181 -5.69 1.12 -10.01
CA PRO A 181 -6.73 0.80 -10.97
C PRO A 181 -6.50 -0.59 -11.59
N LEU A 182 -7.51 -1.11 -12.29
CA LEU A 182 -7.42 -2.39 -12.97
C LEU A 182 -6.23 -2.42 -13.96
N GLY A 183 -5.44 -3.50 -13.92
CA GLY A 183 -4.25 -3.64 -14.77
C GLY A 183 -3.03 -2.84 -14.35
N ALA A 184 -3.12 -2.02 -13.30
CA ALA A 184 -1.96 -1.39 -12.70
C ALA A 184 -1.25 -2.32 -11.71
N PHE A 185 0.05 -2.12 -11.56
CA PHE A 185 0.89 -2.89 -10.63
C PHE A 185 2.03 -2.05 -10.09
N VAL A 186 2.71 -2.55 -9.06
CA VAL A 186 3.91 -1.92 -8.48
C VAL A 186 5.11 -2.76 -8.91
N ASP A 187 6.10 -2.13 -9.55
CA ASP A 187 7.35 -2.81 -9.91
C ASP A 187 8.31 -2.93 -8.72
N GLU A 188 9.43 -3.62 -8.91
CA GLU A 188 10.43 -3.88 -7.86
C GLU A 188 11.02 -2.59 -7.25
N ASN A 189 10.95 -1.47 -7.97
CA ASN A 189 11.42 -0.16 -7.50
C ASN A 189 10.32 0.64 -6.77
N GLY A 190 9.16 0.03 -6.51
CA GLY A 190 8.02 0.72 -5.91
C GLY A 190 7.30 1.68 -6.89
N THR A 191 7.60 1.63 -8.19
CA THR A 191 6.93 2.48 -9.18
C THR A 191 5.61 1.85 -9.60
N ILE A 192 4.54 2.64 -9.54
CA ILE A 192 3.22 2.22 -9.98
C ILE A 192 3.14 2.34 -11.51
N ARG A 193 3.00 1.20 -12.18
CA ARG A 193 2.84 1.05 -13.62
C ARG A 193 1.36 0.96 -13.98
N MET A 194 0.88 1.84 -14.84
CA MET A 194 -0.55 1.95 -15.17
C MET A 194 -0.76 2.54 -16.58
N GLU A 195 -1.97 2.46 -17.14
CA GLU A 195 -2.23 3.06 -18.46
C GLU A 195 -2.19 4.60 -18.41
N ALA A 196 -1.89 5.21 -19.56
CA ALA A 196 -1.68 6.66 -19.71
C ALA A 196 -2.79 7.54 -19.13
N ASN A 197 -4.04 7.07 -19.21
CA ASN A 197 -5.24 7.81 -18.79
C ASN A 197 -5.86 7.30 -17.49
N SER A 198 -5.27 6.27 -16.88
CA SER A 198 -5.75 5.76 -15.59
C SER A 198 -5.40 6.71 -14.46
N ARG A 199 -6.06 6.53 -13.31
CA ARG A 199 -5.78 7.25 -12.07
C ARG A 199 -5.68 6.27 -10.91
N VAL A 200 -4.79 6.55 -9.98
CA VAL A 200 -4.76 5.88 -8.67
C VAL A 200 -5.66 6.62 -7.71
N HIS A 201 -6.34 5.89 -6.84
CA HIS A 201 -7.15 6.46 -5.77
C HIS A 201 -6.29 6.66 -4.53
N LEU A 202 -6.41 7.82 -3.87
CA LEU A 202 -5.73 8.11 -2.62
C LEU A 202 -6.72 8.04 -1.46
N SER A 203 -6.60 7.01 -0.64
CA SER A 203 -7.35 6.87 0.60
C SER A 203 -6.66 7.62 1.74
N PHE A 204 -7.47 8.24 2.61
CA PHE A 204 -6.97 9.09 3.70
C PHE A 204 -6.04 10.20 3.18
N ALA A 205 -6.46 10.90 2.13
CA ALA A 205 -5.75 12.06 1.59
C ALA A 205 -6.23 13.39 2.20
N ASP A 206 -7.34 13.39 2.94
CA ASP A 206 -7.90 14.60 3.54
C ASP A 206 -6.87 15.33 4.39
N GLY A 207 -6.91 16.67 4.34
CA GLY A 207 -6.01 17.56 5.08
C GLY A 207 -4.53 17.46 4.68
N LEU A 208 -4.18 16.63 3.69
CA LEU A 208 -2.86 16.62 3.10
C LEU A 208 -2.78 17.62 1.96
N LEU A 209 -1.57 18.04 1.69
CA LEU A 209 -1.22 18.79 0.49
C LEU A 209 -0.48 17.87 -0.47
N ALA A 210 -0.75 18.00 -1.78
CA ALA A 210 -0.05 17.31 -2.84
C ALA A 210 0.72 18.27 -3.76
N GLY A 211 1.82 17.78 -4.31
CA GLY A 211 2.68 18.49 -5.24
C GLY A 211 3.71 17.57 -5.89
N SER A 212 4.60 18.15 -6.69
CA SER A 212 5.86 17.49 -7.08
C SER A 212 6.89 17.63 -5.95
N PRO A 213 7.91 16.77 -5.87
CA PRO A 213 8.94 16.85 -4.82
C PRO A 213 9.58 18.24 -4.67
N ASP A 214 9.81 18.91 -5.80
CA ASP A 214 10.47 20.23 -5.87
C ASP A 214 9.47 21.39 -6.03
N ALA A 215 8.18 21.15 -5.79
CA ALA A 215 7.17 22.17 -5.98
C ALA A 215 7.21 23.22 -4.86
N ASN A 216 7.31 24.49 -5.24
CA ASN A 216 7.11 25.62 -4.34
C ASN A 216 5.63 25.85 -4.01
N VAL A 217 4.72 25.28 -4.82
CA VAL A 217 3.27 25.42 -4.67
C VAL A 217 2.69 24.06 -4.33
N TRP A 218 1.90 24.04 -3.26
CA TRP A 218 1.22 22.85 -2.75
C TRP A 218 -0.27 23.13 -2.78
N HIS A 219 -1.04 22.13 -3.22
CA HIS A 219 -2.50 22.19 -3.27
C HIS A 219 -3.08 21.11 -2.39
N ASP A 220 -4.36 21.21 -2.04
CA ASP A 220 -5.04 20.13 -1.33
C ASP A 220 -4.90 18.82 -2.12
N ALA A 221 -4.56 17.74 -1.41
CA ALA A 221 -4.33 16.45 -2.02
C ALA A 221 -5.65 15.93 -2.62
N PRO A 222 -5.72 15.67 -3.94
CA PRO A 222 -6.93 15.15 -4.56
C PRO A 222 -7.14 13.69 -4.15
N GLY A 223 -8.40 13.25 -4.13
CA GLY A 223 -8.73 11.83 -3.91
C GLY A 223 -8.27 10.89 -5.03
N GLU A 224 -7.85 11.44 -6.18
CA GLU A 224 -7.30 10.67 -7.30
C GLU A 224 -6.12 11.39 -7.93
N VAL A 225 -5.12 10.63 -8.35
CA VAL A 225 -3.96 11.15 -9.06
C VAL A 225 -3.65 10.30 -10.28
N GLY A 226 -3.38 10.95 -11.42
CA GLY A 226 -2.95 10.28 -12.64
C GLY A 226 -1.61 10.78 -13.14
N MET A 227 -1.14 10.18 -14.22
CA MET A 227 -0.03 10.69 -15.00
C MET A 227 -0.39 12.01 -15.69
N LEU A 228 0.61 12.85 -15.96
CA LEU A 228 0.39 14.09 -16.70
C LEU A 228 0.67 13.82 -18.18
N ARG A 229 -0.35 13.91 -19.04
CA ARG A 229 -0.24 13.63 -20.49
C ARG A 229 0.35 12.24 -20.79
N GLY A 230 0.01 11.25 -19.97
CA GLY A 230 0.55 9.89 -20.09
C GLY A 230 2.06 9.77 -19.79
N GLN A 231 2.70 10.81 -19.27
CA GLN A 231 4.09 10.77 -18.84
C GLN A 231 4.17 10.44 -17.34
N GLY A 232 5.14 9.60 -16.99
CA GLY A 232 5.41 9.26 -15.61
C GLY A 232 5.74 10.49 -14.78
N ARG A 233 5.35 10.48 -13.50
CA ARG A 233 5.58 11.58 -12.56
C ARG A 233 5.73 11.08 -11.14
N THR A 234 6.49 11.79 -10.32
CA THR A 234 6.52 11.61 -8.88
C THR A 234 5.44 12.46 -8.26
N VAL A 235 4.65 11.87 -7.36
CA VAL A 235 3.61 12.54 -6.58
C VAL A 235 4.06 12.55 -5.15
N SER A 236 4.08 13.73 -4.55
CA SER A 236 4.43 13.92 -3.15
C SER A 236 3.21 14.41 -2.38
N VAL A 237 3.01 13.87 -1.18
CA VAL A 237 1.96 14.26 -0.24
C VAL A 237 2.55 14.59 1.12
N ARG A 238 2.03 15.62 1.80
CA ARG A 238 2.50 16.03 3.13
C ARG A 238 1.38 16.61 3.98
N LEU A 239 1.56 16.57 5.30
CA LEU A 239 0.81 17.45 6.19
C LEU A 239 1.30 18.90 6.01
N PRO A 240 0.46 19.92 6.27
CA PRO A 240 0.91 21.31 6.26
C PRO A 240 2.12 21.53 7.18
N GLY A 241 3.23 22.01 6.61
CA GLY A 241 4.50 22.23 7.34
C GLY A 241 5.33 20.97 7.61
N GLY A 242 4.87 19.78 7.22
CA GLY A 242 5.59 18.52 7.40
C GLY A 242 6.47 18.12 6.20
N GLU A 243 7.24 17.04 6.38
CA GLU A 243 8.01 16.44 5.30
C GLU A 243 7.11 15.64 4.33
N PRO A 244 7.44 15.62 3.02
CA PRO A 244 6.68 14.89 2.04
C PRO A 244 7.00 13.39 2.00
N ALA A 245 5.96 12.59 1.78
CA ALA A 245 6.08 11.21 1.34
C ALA A 245 5.74 11.13 -0.16
N SER A 246 6.49 10.32 -0.91
CA SER A 246 6.39 10.31 -2.37
C SER A 246 6.17 8.91 -2.92
N PHE A 247 5.49 8.84 -4.07
CA PHE A 247 5.38 7.64 -4.88
C PHE A 247 5.50 8.01 -6.36
N ARG A 248 5.93 7.06 -7.19
CA ARG A 248 6.14 7.28 -8.62
C ARG A 248 5.04 6.60 -9.43
N LEU A 249 4.47 7.34 -10.37
CA LEU A 249 3.59 6.84 -11.42
C LEU A 249 4.40 6.75 -12.72
N ALA A 250 4.23 5.68 -13.47
CA ALA A 250 4.82 5.52 -14.80
C ALA A 250 3.87 4.77 -15.74
N PRO A 251 4.02 4.95 -17.06
CA PRO A 251 3.30 4.15 -18.02
C PRO A 251 3.60 2.68 -17.81
N ARG A 252 2.57 1.88 -17.97
CA ARG A 252 2.70 0.45 -18.15
C ARG A 252 3.44 0.19 -19.46
N ASP A 253 4.49 -0.59 -19.37
CA ASP A 253 5.41 -0.93 -20.45
C ASP A 253 5.47 -2.46 -20.65
N LEU A 254 4.34 -3.12 -20.41
CA LEU A 254 4.18 -4.54 -20.74
C LEU A 254 3.73 -4.66 -22.19
N HIS A 255 4.46 -5.44 -22.98
CA HIS A 255 4.11 -5.75 -24.36
C HIS A 255 4.38 -7.22 -24.69
N ALA A 256 3.77 -7.67 -25.78
CA ALA A 256 3.95 -9.01 -26.31
C ALA A 256 4.47 -8.93 -27.75
N SER A 257 5.62 -9.54 -28.01
CA SER A 257 6.13 -9.77 -29.35
C SER A 257 5.55 -11.07 -29.90
N VAL A 258 4.95 -11.03 -31.09
CA VAL A 258 4.33 -12.18 -31.73
C VAL A 258 5.12 -12.53 -32.99
N GLU A 259 5.79 -13.68 -32.96
CA GLU A 259 6.50 -14.27 -34.09
C GLU A 259 5.66 -15.42 -34.68
N MET A 260 5.51 -15.43 -36.01
CA MET A 260 4.80 -16.49 -36.73
C MET A 260 5.63 -17.00 -37.89
N GLY A 261 5.70 -18.33 -38.04
CA GLY A 261 6.47 -19.00 -39.07
C GLY A 261 5.69 -20.16 -39.70
N PRO A 262 5.91 -20.47 -41.00
CA PRO A 262 6.71 -19.71 -41.96
C PRO A 262 6.05 -18.36 -42.31
N GLN A 263 6.77 -17.43 -42.95
CA GLN A 263 6.24 -16.10 -43.31
C GLN A 263 5.18 -16.14 -44.44
N ASN A 264 5.23 -17.17 -45.30
CA ASN A 264 4.30 -17.38 -46.41
C ASN A 264 3.74 -18.82 -46.36
N PRO A 265 2.97 -19.17 -45.31
CA PRO A 265 2.40 -20.49 -45.16
C PRO A 265 1.43 -20.76 -46.31
N THR A 266 1.48 -21.98 -46.85
CA THR A 266 0.51 -22.43 -47.86
C THR A 266 -0.35 -23.54 -47.29
N TRP A 267 -1.66 -23.32 -47.21
CA TRP A 267 -2.60 -24.36 -46.79
C TRP A 267 -3.12 -25.20 -47.97
N PRO A 268 -3.32 -26.52 -47.77
CA PRO A 268 -3.24 -27.26 -46.51
C PRO A 268 -1.84 -27.87 -46.20
N LYS A 269 -0.77 -27.41 -46.85
CA LYS A 269 0.54 -28.10 -46.83
C LYS A 269 1.38 -27.82 -45.58
N GLN A 270 1.24 -26.64 -44.98
CA GLN A 270 2.13 -26.17 -43.91
C GLN A 270 1.32 -25.73 -42.68
N SER A 271 1.75 -26.14 -41.49
CA SER A 271 1.28 -25.53 -40.24
C SER A 271 1.90 -24.15 -40.03
N ILE A 272 1.36 -23.39 -39.07
CA ILE A 272 1.93 -22.12 -38.64
C ILE A 272 2.35 -22.25 -37.18
N ASP A 273 3.64 -22.13 -36.91
CA ASP A 273 4.16 -22.04 -35.55
C ASP A 273 4.06 -20.61 -35.05
N VAL A 274 3.54 -20.43 -33.85
CA VAL A 274 3.34 -19.14 -33.21
C VAL A 274 4.12 -19.12 -31.90
N THR A 275 4.95 -18.09 -31.74
CA THR A 275 5.66 -17.80 -30.50
C THR A 275 5.29 -16.41 -30.03
N VAL A 276 4.83 -16.30 -28.79
CA VAL A 276 4.53 -15.03 -28.12
C VAL A 276 5.53 -14.84 -27.00
N ARG A 277 6.33 -13.78 -27.04
CA ARG A 277 7.26 -13.41 -25.96
C ARG A 277 6.71 -12.21 -25.20
N LEU A 278 6.62 -12.32 -23.88
CA LEU A 278 6.15 -11.26 -22.99
C LEU A 278 7.36 -10.50 -22.44
N GLU A 279 7.31 -9.19 -22.57
CA GLU A 279 8.39 -8.29 -22.18
C GLU A 279 7.80 -7.14 -21.34
N GLY A 280 8.60 -6.65 -20.39
CA GLY A 280 8.37 -5.40 -19.70
C GLY A 280 9.24 -4.28 -20.23
N GLY A 281 9.18 -3.13 -19.55
CA GLY A 281 9.99 -1.97 -19.90
C GLY A 281 11.48 -2.25 -19.93
N GLY A 282 12.15 -1.66 -20.92
CA GLY A 282 13.61 -1.78 -21.06
C GLY A 282 14.09 -3.19 -21.38
N GLY A 283 13.23 -4.05 -21.94
CA GLY A 283 13.56 -5.43 -22.31
C GLY A 283 13.65 -6.39 -21.13
N GLN A 284 13.18 -5.98 -19.94
CA GLN A 284 13.09 -6.86 -18.79
C GLN A 284 12.06 -7.97 -19.03
N PRO A 285 12.23 -9.16 -18.44
CA PRO A 285 11.20 -10.19 -18.47
C PRO A 285 9.88 -9.64 -17.89
N ALA A 286 8.74 -9.96 -18.52
CA ALA A 286 7.45 -9.70 -17.90
C ALA A 286 7.36 -10.35 -16.51
N PRO A 287 6.63 -9.74 -15.56
CA PRO A 287 6.56 -10.24 -14.20
C PRO A 287 5.80 -11.57 -14.13
N GLY A 288 6.19 -12.45 -13.22
CA GLY A 288 5.66 -13.82 -13.12
C GLY A 288 4.16 -13.91 -12.79
N TRP A 289 3.58 -12.86 -12.20
CA TRP A 289 2.14 -12.76 -11.93
C TRP A 289 1.30 -12.44 -13.17
N LEU A 290 1.93 -12.06 -14.31
CA LEU A 290 1.21 -11.76 -15.54
C LEU A 290 0.60 -13.05 -16.12
N GLU A 291 -0.70 -13.01 -16.37
CA GLU A 291 -1.46 -14.11 -16.96
C GLU A 291 -1.97 -13.69 -18.35
N PRO A 292 -1.16 -13.86 -19.41
CA PRO A 292 -1.57 -13.49 -20.75
C PRO A 292 -2.64 -14.46 -21.30
N THR A 293 -3.58 -13.91 -22.05
CA THR A 293 -4.51 -14.65 -22.90
C THR A 293 -4.18 -14.37 -24.35
N ALA A 294 -3.79 -15.39 -25.10
CA ALA A 294 -3.53 -15.30 -26.54
C ALA A 294 -4.66 -15.94 -27.34
N LYS A 295 -5.28 -15.17 -28.23
CA LYS A 295 -6.37 -15.61 -29.12
C LYS A 295 -5.88 -15.66 -30.56
N VAL A 296 -6.17 -16.75 -31.25
CA VAL A 296 -5.93 -16.90 -32.69
C VAL A 296 -7.24 -16.66 -33.43
N LEU A 297 -7.19 -15.89 -34.52
CA LEU A 297 -8.32 -15.61 -35.39
C LEU A 297 -7.94 -15.97 -36.83
N LEU A 298 -8.86 -16.62 -37.55
CA LEU A 298 -8.80 -16.82 -38.99
C LEU A 298 -9.77 -15.82 -39.65
N GLY A 299 -9.23 -14.75 -40.22
CA GLY A 299 -10.04 -13.57 -40.57
C GLY A 299 -10.64 -12.94 -39.31
N THR A 300 -11.93 -13.18 -39.07
CA THR A 300 -12.68 -12.74 -37.87
C THR A 300 -13.10 -13.89 -36.97
N GLU A 301 -12.93 -15.14 -37.40
CA GLU A 301 -13.42 -16.31 -36.69
C GLU A 301 -12.37 -16.81 -35.68
N PRO A 302 -12.74 -17.03 -34.40
CA PRO A 302 -11.83 -17.60 -33.43
C PRO A 302 -11.40 -19.02 -33.79
N LEU A 303 -10.09 -19.26 -33.75
CA LEU A 303 -9.49 -20.57 -33.92
C LEU A 303 -8.99 -21.09 -32.57
N TYR A 304 -9.53 -22.22 -32.12
CA TYR A 304 -9.15 -22.84 -30.85
C TYR A 304 -7.85 -23.63 -31.00
N VAL A 305 -6.83 -23.23 -30.22
CA VAL A 305 -5.52 -23.87 -30.20
C VAL A 305 -5.05 -24.08 -28.76
N GLN A 306 -4.11 -25.01 -28.56
CA GLN A 306 -3.53 -25.29 -27.26
C GLN A 306 -2.20 -24.55 -27.10
N TRP A 307 -2.14 -23.65 -26.13
CA TRP A 307 -0.93 -22.92 -25.80
C TRP A 307 -0.09 -23.65 -24.76
N LYS A 308 1.22 -23.76 -25.02
CA LYS A 308 2.22 -24.19 -24.04
C LYS A 308 2.94 -22.96 -23.49
N ARG A 309 2.94 -22.77 -22.17
CA ARG A 309 3.68 -21.68 -21.50
C ARG A 309 5.02 -22.20 -20.98
N GLU A 310 6.09 -21.49 -21.32
CA GLU A 310 7.47 -21.72 -20.85
C GLU A 310 8.04 -20.39 -20.37
N GLY A 311 7.92 -20.11 -19.07
CA GLY A 311 8.25 -18.80 -18.50
C GLY A 311 7.43 -17.66 -19.11
N ASN A 312 8.13 -16.74 -19.79
CA ASN A 312 7.55 -15.58 -20.49
C ASN A 312 7.26 -15.84 -21.97
N THR A 313 7.31 -17.10 -22.41
CA THR A 313 6.99 -17.47 -23.79
C THR A 313 5.73 -18.34 -23.83
N LEU A 314 4.80 -18.01 -24.72
CA LEU A 314 3.71 -18.90 -25.13
C LEU A 314 4.02 -19.46 -26.51
N ARG A 315 3.81 -20.76 -26.71
CA ARG A 315 3.99 -21.42 -28.01
C ARG A 315 2.75 -22.21 -28.38
N THR A 316 2.42 -22.22 -29.67
CA THR A 316 1.39 -23.10 -30.24
C THR A 316 1.71 -23.37 -31.70
N THR A 317 1.15 -24.46 -32.24
CA THR A 317 1.17 -24.76 -33.68
C THR A 317 -0.27 -24.77 -34.18
N ILE A 318 -0.54 -23.97 -35.20
CA ILE A 318 -1.85 -23.90 -35.86
C ILE A 318 -1.86 -24.92 -37.01
N PRO A 319 -2.72 -25.94 -36.95
CA PRO A 319 -2.84 -26.89 -38.04
C PRO A 319 -3.50 -26.23 -39.27
N PRO A 320 -3.20 -26.71 -40.48
CA PRO A 320 -3.83 -26.19 -41.69
C PRO A 320 -5.37 -26.22 -41.63
N GLN A 321 -6.02 -25.15 -42.08
CA GLN A 321 -7.48 -25.06 -42.14
C GLN A 321 -7.98 -25.12 -43.59
N PRO A 322 -9.18 -25.68 -43.83
CA PRO A 322 -9.82 -25.61 -45.14
C PRO A 322 -10.31 -24.18 -45.40
N THR A 323 -9.70 -23.48 -46.36
CA THR A 323 -10.11 -22.12 -46.76
C THR A 323 -10.34 -22.04 -48.26
N GLU A 324 -11.33 -21.24 -48.68
CA GLU A 324 -11.69 -21.06 -50.11
C GLU A 324 -10.78 -20.07 -50.86
N GLY A 325 -9.77 -19.52 -50.19
CA GLY A 325 -8.88 -18.53 -50.76
C GLY A 325 -7.80 -18.06 -49.78
N PRO A 326 -7.03 -17.02 -50.17
CA PRO A 326 -6.11 -16.35 -49.28
C PRO A 326 -6.83 -15.90 -48.01
N CYS A 327 -6.21 -16.15 -46.86
CA CYS A 327 -6.77 -15.78 -45.57
C CYS A 327 -5.68 -15.20 -44.66
N VAL A 328 -6.08 -14.54 -43.58
CA VAL A 328 -5.14 -13.95 -42.62
C VAL A 328 -5.34 -14.62 -41.28
N VAL A 329 -4.25 -15.16 -40.73
CA VAL A 329 -4.20 -15.63 -39.35
C VAL A 329 -3.72 -14.46 -38.50
N ARG A 330 -4.49 -14.10 -37.48
CA ARG A 330 -4.17 -13.04 -36.52
C ARG A 330 -4.01 -13.63 -35.12
N VAL A 331 -3.07 -13.08 -34.36
CA VAL A 331 -2.88 -13.42 -32.96
C VAL A 331 -3.02 -12.13 -32.17
N VAL A 332 -3.89 -12.13 -31.17
CA VAL A 332 -4.09 -11.00 -30.25
C VAL A 332 -3.75 -11.48 -28.84
N VAL A 333 -2.89 -10.73 -28.16
CA VAL A 333 -2.43 -11.05 -26.81
C VAL A 333 -2.97 -9.98 -25.87
N THR A 334 -3.75 -10.39 -24.90
CA THR A 334 -4.21 -9.53 -23.80
C THR A 334 -3.67 -10.05 -22.48
N ASP A 335 -3.67 -9.23 -21.44
CA ASP A 335 -3.46 -9.70 -20.08
C ASP A 335 -4.76 -10.24 -19.45
N GLN A 336 -4.70 -10.63 -18.17
CA GLN A 336 -5.85 -11.11 -17.40
C GLN A 336 -6.93 -10.04 -17.15
N PHE A 337 -6.64 -8.78 -17.44
CA PHE A 337 -7.55 -7.65 -17.30
C PHE A 337 -8.16 -7.22 -18.64
N GLY A 338 -7.82 -7.91 -19.73
CA GLY A 338 -8.30 -7.62 -21.08
C GLY A 338 -7.52 -6.51 -21.79
N LEU A 339 -6.43 -6.02 -21.21
CA LEU A 339 -5.59 -4.97 -21.81
C LEU A 339 -4.67 -5.57 -22.86
N SER A 340 -4.58 -4.91 -24.02
CA SER A 340 -3.79 -5.39 -25.16
C SER A 340 -2.30 -5.30 -24.87
N LEU A 341 -1.60 -6.44 -24.96
CA LEU A 341 -0.15 -6.53 -24.85
C LEU A 341 0.52 -6.50 -26.23
N GLY A 342 -0.13 -7.06 -27.26
CA GLY A 342 0.47 -7.13 -28.59
C GLY A 342 -0.38 -7.88 -29.60
N ARG A 343 0.04 -7.82 -30.86
CA ARG A 343 -0.63 -8.50 -31.97
C ARG A 343 0.35 -8.88 -33.07
N GLY A 344 0.03 -9.94 -33.79
CA GLY A 344 0.72 -10.33 -35.02
C GLY A 344 -0.27 -10.82 -36.08
N SER A 345 0.13 -10.77 -37.35
CA SER A 345 -0.64 -11.41 -38.45
C SER A 345 0.27 -12.07 -39.48
N VAL A 346 -0.20 -13.13 -40.12
CA VAL A 346 0.43 -13.75 -41.29
C VAL A 346 -0.62 -14.07 -42.35
N GLU A 347 -0.30 -13.82 -43.61
CA GLU A 347 -1.16 -14.17 -44.74
C GLU A 347 -0.88 -15.60 -45.19
N VAL A 348 -1.94 -16.37 -45.42
CA VAL A 348 -1.85 -17.76 -45.83
C VAL A 348 -2.30 -17.89 -47.28
N ALA A 349 -1.42 -18.42 -48.13
CA ALA A 349 -1.74 -18.68 -49.52
C ALA A 349 -2.64 -19.92 -49.65
N SER A 350 -3.62 -19.86 -50.56
CA SER A 350 -4.40 -21.03 -50.96
C SER A 350 -3.68 -21.80 -52.06
N SER A 351 -3.56 -23.11 -51.90
CA SER A 351 -3.01 -23.99 -52.95
C SER A 351 -3.97 -24.24 -54.12
N SER A 352 -5.23 -23.82 -54.00
CA SER A 352 -6.26 -23.98 -55.03
C SER A 352 -6.15 -22.94 -56.14
N ARG A 353 -5.01 -22.89 -56.84
CA ARG A 353 -5.09 -22.65 -58.29
C ARG A 353 -5.66 -23.93 -58.89
N ARG A 354 -6.99 -24.07 -58.83
CA ARG A 354 -7.69 -24.92 -59.79
C ARG A 354 -7.30 -24.30 -61.13
N ALA A 355 -6.34 -24.91 -61.82
CA ALA A 355 -5.99 -24.50 -63.16
C ALA A 355 -7.32 -24.44 -63.90
N VAL A 356 -7.80 -23.23 -64.18
CA VAL A 356 -8.90 -23.04 -65.11
C VAL A 356 -8.34 -23.65 -66.37
N ARG A 357 -8.74 -24.90 -66.66
CA ARG A 357 -8.49 -25.49 -67.97
C ARG A 357 -8.96 -24.42 -68.93
N PRO A 358 -8.09 -23.84 -69.77
CA PRO A 358 -8.53 -22.88 -70.76
C PRO A 358 -9.70 -23.54 -71.47
N GLY A 359 -10.90 -22.98 -71.27
CA GLY A 359 -12.11 -23.53 -71.83
C GLY A 359 -11.86 -23.67 -73.32
N ALA A 360 -12.22 -24.84 -73.88
CA ALA A 360 -12.33 -25.01 -75.31
C ALA A 360 -13.03 -23.76 -75.89
N PRO A 361 -12.54 -23.21 -77.02
CA PRO A 361 -13.07 -21.98 -77.59
C PRO A 361 -14.59 -22.07 -77.63
N GLN A 362 -15.27 -21.18 -76.89
CA GLN A 362 -16.70 -21.03 -77.04
C GLN A 362 -16.93 -20.63 -78.50
N MET A 363 -17.51 -21.54 -79.28
CA MET A 363 -18.07 -21.19 -80.58
C MET A 363 -19.10 -20.09 -80.30
N ILE A 364 -18.74 -18.86 -80.68
CA ILE A 364 -19.65 -17.74 -80.77
C ILE A 364 -20.64 -18.11 -81.87
N ALA A 365 -21.78 -18.67 -81.47
CA ALA A 365 -22.94 -18.76 -82.34
C ALA A 365 -23.49 -17.33 -82.47
N SER A 366 -23.11 -16.66 -83.56
CA SER A 366 -23.68 -15.40 -84.00
C SER A 366 -25.19 -15.53 -84.12
N ARG A 367 -25.92 -15.02 -83.12
CA ARG A 367 -27.39 -14.98 -83.15
C ARG A 367 -27.80 -13.73 -83.93
N THR A 368 -28.14 -13.92 -85.20
CA THR A 368 -28.74 -12.91 -86.06
C THR A 368 -30.03 -12.41 -85.42
N VAL A 369 -30.06 -11.13 -85.03
CA VAL A 369 -31.27 -10.44 -84.55
C VAL A 369 -32.05 -9.97 -85.78
N THR A 370 -33.17 -10.63 -86.06
CA THR A 370 -34.15 -10.15 -87.05
C THR A 370 -34.97 -9.02 -86.44
N ARG A 371 -34.82 -7.81 -87.02
CA ARG A 371 -35.70 -6.66 -86.81
C ARG A 371 -37.15 -7.04 -87.11
N ARG A 372 -38.07 -6.83 -86.16
CA ARG A 372 -39.49 -6.62 -86.45
C ARG A 372 -39.85 -5.21 -86.01
N SER A 373 -40.23 -4.42 -87.01
CA SER A 373 -40.88 -3.12 -86.91
C SER A 373 -42.38 -3.32 -86.67
N GLU A 374 -42.92 -2.65 -85.65
CA GLU A 374 -44.23 -1.99 -85.68
C GLU A 374 -44.09 -0.65 -84.95
#